data_AF-A0A3S4KCZ3-F1
#
_entry.id   AF-A0A3S4KCZ3-F1
#
_cell.length_a   1.000
_cell.length_b   1.000
_cell.length_c   1.000
_cell.angle_alpha   90.00
_cell.angle_beta   90.00
_cell.angle_gamma   90.00
#
_symmetry.space_group_name_H-M   'P 1'
#
loop_
_entity.id
_entity.type
_entity.pdbx_description
1 polymer ?
#
loop_
_entity_poly.entity_id
_entity_poly.type
_entity_poly.pdbx_seq_one_letter_code
_entity_poly.pdbx_strand_id
1 'polypeptide(L)'
;MDLYNGEIVSYNLTERPLASMVKSMLLDAVEQLNKDDKPLLHSDQGWQYQMPRWQRWLSDNGITQSMSRRGNCLDNAAMESFFSTLK
;
A
#
# COMPACT_ATOMS: atom_id res chain seq x y z
N MET A 1 3.62 1.21 5.14
CA MET A 1 4.72 1.92 5.83
C MET A 1 4.58 3.38 5.51
N ASP A 2 4.66 4.25 6.52
CA ASP A 2 4.81 5.68 6.31
C ASP A 2 6.26 5.96 5.91
N LEU A 3 6.45 6.60 4.76
CA LEU A 3 7.77 6.92 4.22
C LEU A 3 8.43 8.14 4.89
N TYR A 4 7.70 8.89 5.71
CA TYR A 4 8.26 10.01 6.47
C TYR A 4 9.12 9.54 7.65
N ASN A 5 8.61 8.58 8.44
CA ASN A 5 9.25 8.10 9.67
C ASN A 5 9.60 6.60 9.66
N GLY A 6 9.22 5.85 8.63
CA GLY A 6 9.46 4.41 8.51
C GLY A 6 8.50 3.54 9.32
N GLU A 7 7.43 4.11 9.89
CA GLU A 7 6.48 3.39 10.73
C GLU A 7 5.57 2.44 9.92
N ILE A 8 5.30 1.26 10.47
CA ILE A 8 4.31 0.33 9.90
C ILE A 8 2.93 0.68 10.46
N VAL A 9 2.19 1.51 9.71
CA VAL A 9 0.84 2.00 10.07
C VAL A 9 -0.21 0.89 10.17
N SER A 10 -0.12 -0.13 9.33
CA SER A 10 -1.01 -1.30 9.34
C SER A 10 -0.35 -2.48 8.65
N TYR A 11 -0.67 -3.69 9.11
CA TYR A 11 -0.25 -4.96 8.51
C TYR A 11 -1.31 -6.03 8.75
N ASN A 12 -1.41 -7.01 7.86
CA ASN A 12 -2.27 -8.17 8.02
C ASN A 12 -1.50 -9.43 7.63
N LEU A 13 -1.57 -10.46 8.48
CA LEU A 13 -0.85 -11.72 8.33
C LEU A 13 -1.86 -12.87 8.38
N THR A 14 -1.79 -13.75 7.38
CA THR A 14 -2.45 -15.06 7.46
C THR A 14 -1.57 -16.12 6.84
N GLU A 15 -1.92 -17.39 7.05
CA GLU A 15 -1.16 -18.53 6.56
C GLU A 15 -1.17 -18.68 5.03
N ARG A 16 -2.06 -17.97 4.30
CA ARG A 16 -2.19 -18.09 2.84
C ARG A 16 -2.52 -16.74 2.19
N PRO A 17 -2.00 -16.42 0.98
CA PRO A 17 -2.29 -15.17 0.31
C PRO A 17 -3.76 -15.08 -0.10
N LEU A 18 -4.49 -14.12 0.45
CA LEU A 18 -5.88 -13.82 0.14
C LEU A 18 -6.02 -12.38 -0.35
N ALA A 19 -6.68 -12.18 -1.49
CA ALA A 19 -6.89 -10.84 -2.05
C ALA A 19 -7.67 -9.90 -1.10
N SER A 20 -8.49 -10.46 -0.21
CA SER A 20 -9.21 -9.70 0.82
C SER A 20 -8.27 -9.04 1.83
N MET A 21 -7.07 -9.59 2.08
CA MET A 21 -6.14 -9.04 3.07
C MET A 21 -5.57 -7.68 2.68
N VAL A 22 -5.22 -7.51 1.42
CA VAL A 22 -4.71 -6.23 0.91
C VAL A 22 -5.76 -5.14 1.14
N LYS A 23 -7.03 -5.49 0.92
CA LYS A 23 -8.14 -4.57 1.13
C LYS A 23 -8.40 -4.29 2.61
N SER A 24 -8.40 -5.32 3.48
CA SER A 24 -8.63 -5.13 4.92
C SER A 24 -7.52 -4.33 5.58
N MET A 25 -6.25 -4.67 5.33
CA MET A 25 -5.11 -3.91 5.84
C MET A 25 -5.17 -2.44 5.43
N LEU A 26 -5.52 -2.18 4.16
CA LEU A 26 -5.60 -0.81 3.65
C LEU A 26 -6.82 -0.06 4.22
N LEU A 27 -7.95 -0.74 4.44
CA LEU A 27 -9.08 -0.16 5.17
C LEU A 27 -8.66 0.27 6.57
N ASP A 28 -7.99 -0.60 7.32
CA ASP A 28 -7.52 -0.32 8.68
C ASP A 28 -6.53 0.85 8.71
N ALA A 29 -5.70 1.01 7.67
CA ALA A 29 -4.78 2.14 7.52
C ALA A 29 -5.53 3.45 7.21
N VAL A 30 -6.57 3.38 6.37
CA VAL A 30 -7.36 4.55 5.96
C VAL A 30 -8.26 5.06 7.08
N GLU A 31 -8.75 4.18 7.95
CA GLU A 31 -9.51 4.55 9.15
C GLU A 31 -8.71 5.39 10.15
N GLN A 32 -7.37 5.33 10.09
CA GLN A 32 -6.49 6.14 10.93
C GLN A 32 -6.25 7.55 10.36
N LEU A 33 -6.68 7.82 9.12
CA LEU A 33 -6.50 9.11 8.47
C LEU A 33 -7.58 10.10 8.89
N ASN A 34 -7.21 11.37 8.97
CA ASN A 34 -8.16 12.46 9.14
C ASN A 34 -8.92 12.71 7.82
N LYS A 35 -10.12 13.30 7.90
CA LYS A 35 -10.96 13.58 6.73
C LYS A 35 -10.30 14.47 5.66
N ASP A 36 -9.34 15.30 6.08
CA ASP A 36 -8.65 16.23 5.19
C ASP A 36 -7.33 15.65 4.63
N ASP A 37 -6.93 14.47 5.09
CA ASP A 37 -5.70 13.81 4.63
C ASP A 37 -5.89 13.31 3.19
N LYS A 38 -4.91 13.60 2.34
CA LYS A 38 -4.88 13.18 0.94
C LYS A 38 -3.61 12.38 0.66
N PRO A 39 -3.52 11.17 1.22
CA PRO A 39 -2.30 10.38 1.12
C PRO A 39 -2.06 9.93 -0.33
N LEU A 40 -0.78 9.70 -0.63
CA LEU A 40 -0.35 9.02 -1.83
C LEU A 40 0.02 7.57 -1.46
N LEU A 41 -0.69 6.60 -2.03
CA LEU A 41 -0.38 5.19 -1.88
C LEU A 41 0.59 4.78 -2.99
N HIS A 42 1.82 4.43 -2.61
CA HIS A 42 2.80 3.86 -3.54
C HIS A 42 2.79 2.32 -3.46
N SER A 43 2.62 1.65 -4.61
CA SER A 43 2.67 0.18 -4.72
C SER A 43 3.56 -0.26 -5.88
N ASP A 44 3.85 -1.56 -5.95
CA ASP A 44 4.36 -2.15 -7.18
C ASP A 44 3.27 -2.24 -8.28
N GLN A 45 3.65 -2.82 -9.43
CA GLN A 45 2.73 -3.10 -10.54
C GLN A 45 2.02 -4.46 -10.43
N GLY A 46 1.81 -5.00 -9.22
CA GLY A 46 1.03 -6.21 -9.02
C GLY A 46 -0.35 -6.11 -9.67
N TRP A 47 -0.83 -7.21 -10.27
CA TRP A 47 -2.09 -7.22 -11.03
C TRP A 47 -3.29 -6.74 -10.21
N GLN A 48 -3.30 -7.03 -8.90
CA GLN A 48 -4.33 -6.59 -7.96
C GLN A 48 -4.45 -5.07 -7.85
N TYR A 49 -3.32 -4.35 -7.95
CA TYR A 49 -3.28 -2.88 -7.87
C TYR A 49 -3.67 -2.20 -9.18
N GLN A 50 -3.69 -2.95 -10.29
CA GLN A 50 -4.09 -2.46 -11.60
C GLN A 50 -5.60 -2.63 -11.87
N MET A 51 -6.33 -3.34 -10.99
CA MET A 51 -7.75 -3.61 -11.21
C MET A 51 -8.59 -2.32 -11.14
N PRO A 52 -9.58 -2.11 -12.04
CA PRO A 52 -10.45 -0.93 -11.99
C PRO A 52 -11.20 -0.76 -10.66
N ARG A 53 -11.57 -1.88 -10.02
CA ARG A 53 -12.22 -1.87 -8.71
C ARG A 53 -11.33 -1.28 -7.62
N TRP A 54 -10.02 -1.52 -7.70
CA TRP A 54 -9.03 -1.00 -6.77
C TRP A 54 -8.86 0.51 -6.95
N GLN A 55 -8.66 0.94 -8.20
CA GLN A 55 -8.51 2.36 -8.54
C GLN A 55 -9.73 3.19 -8.13
N ARG A 56 -10.95 2.67 -8.37
CA ARG A 56 -12.19 3.32 -7.93
C ARG A 56 -12.25 3.43 -6.41
N TRP A 57 -11.95 2.35 -5.71
CA TRP A 57 -11.96 2.35 -4.24
C TRP A 57 -10.97 3.37 -3.66
N LEU A 58 -9.76 3.51 -4.22
CA LEU A 58 -8.80 4.55 -3.80
C LEU A 58 -9.35 5.96 -4.02
N SER A 59 -9.92 6.21 -5.20
CA SER A 59 -10.51 7.51 -5.54
C SER A 59 -11.68 7.87 -4.63
N ASP A 60 -12.55 6.91 -4.30
CA ASP A 60 -13.70 7.10 -3.41
C ASP A 60 -13.28 7.45 -1.97
N ASN A 61 -12.04 7.09 -1.58
CA ASN A 61 -11.45 7.39 -0.28
C ASN A 61 -10.44 8.56 -0.32
N GLY A 62 -10.35 9.30 -1.43
CA GLY A 62 -9.44 10.45 -1.54
C GLY A 62 -7.95 10.11 -1.62
N ILE A 63 -7.62 8.85 -1.95
CA ILE A 63 -6.23 8.34 -1.99
C ILE A 63 -5.70 8.41 -3.41
N THR A 64 -4.55 9.05 -3.59
CA THR A 64 -3.88 9.11 -4.90
C THR A 64 -3.02 7.86 -5.08
N GLN A 65 -3.24 7.12 -6.18
CA GLN A 65 -2.40 5.97 -6.51
C GLN A 65 -1.09 6.42 -7.16
N SER A 66 0.01 5.83 -6.72
CA SER A 66 1.33 5.86 -7.37
C SER A 66 1.84 4.43 -7.50
N MET A 67 2.49 4.11 -8.63
CA MET A 67 3.05 2.78 -8.87
C MET A 67 4.49 2.88 -9.34
N SER A 68 5.31 1.89 -8.98
CA SER A 68 6.69 1.80 -9.44
C SER A 68 6.80 1.72 -10.97
N ARG A 69 7.90 2.22 -11.53
CA ARG A 69 8.20 2.13 -12.96
C ARG A 69 8.66 0.71 -13.30
N ARG A 70 8.31 0.23 -14.50
CA ARG A 70 8.84 -1.05 -15.00
C ARG A 70 10.36 -1.00 -15.05
N GLY A 71 11.02 -1.98 -14.43
CA GLY A 71 12.47 -2.10 -14.42
C GLY A 71 13.20 -1.16 -13.44
N ASN A 72 12.49 -0.47 -12.54
CA ASN A 72 13.08 0.37 -11.50
C ASN A 72 12.78 -0.20 -10.10
N CYS A 73 13.73 -0.93 -9.51
CA CYS A 73 13.59 -1.48 -8.15
C CYS A 73 13.69 -0.41 -7.05
N LEU A 74 14.27 0.76 -7.36
CA LEU A 74 14.48 1.82 -6.35
C LEU A 74 13.17 2.35 -5.78
N ASP A 75 12.10 2.34 -6.59
CA ASP A 75 10.77 2.79 -6.19
C ASP A 75 10.20 1.96 -5.02
N ASN A 76 10.63 0.70 -4.88
CA ASN A 76 10.21 -0.21 -3.81
C ASN A 76 11.29 -0.44 -2.73
N ALA A 77 12.45 0.21 -2.85
CA ALA A 77 13.62 -0.05 -2.00
C ALA A 77 13.35 0.12 -0.50
N ALA A 78 12.48 1.05 -0.11
CA ALA A 78 12.13 1.26 1.29
C ALA A 78 11.45 0.02 1.91
N MET A 79 10.45 -0.54 1.21
CA MET A 79 9.78 -1.76 1.65
C MET A 79 10.69 -2.98 1.53
N GLU A 80 11.53 -3.06 0.47
CA GLU A 80 12.51 -4.13 0.32
C GLU A 80 13.54 -4.13 1.46
N SER A 81 14.01 -2.96 1.88
CA SER A 81 14.91 -2.80 3.03
C SER A 81 14.25 -3.28 4.33
N PHE A 82 13.01 -2.86 4.58
CA PHE A 82 12.23 -3.33 5.72
C PHE A 82 12.10 -4.87 5.75
N PHE A 83 11.73 -5.49 4.62
CA PHE A 83 11.66 -6.95 4.52
C PHE A 83 13.02 -7.63 4.64
N SER A 84 14.11 -6.97 4.27
CA SER A 84 15.46 -7.47 4.48
C SER A 84 15.86 -7.47 5.95
N THR A 85 15.37 -6.52 6.75
CA THR A 85 15.59 -6.50 8.20
C THR A 85 14.81 -7.60 8.93
N LEU A 86 13.67 -8.02 8.39
CA LEU A 86 12.84 -9.09 8.95
C LEU A 86 13.34 -10.51 8.62
N LYS A 87 14.30 -10.65 7.72
CA LYS A 87 14.85 -11.95 7.30
C LYS A 87 15.82 -12.55 8.30
#